data_AF-A0A430RQ02-F1
#
_entry.id   AF-A0A430RQ02-F1
#
_cell.length_a   1.000
_cell.length_b   1.000
_cell.length_c   1.000
_cell.angle_alpha   90.00
_cell.angle_beta   90.00
_cell.angle_gamma   90.00
#
_symmetry.space_group_name_H-M   'P 1'
#
loop_
_entity.id
_entity.type
_entity.pdbx_description
1 polymer ?
#
loop_
_entity_poly.entity_id
_entity_poly.type
_entity_poly.pdbx_seq_one_letter_code
_entity_poly.pdbx_strand_id
1 'polypeptide(L)'
;MRVGVLRGFLSRRYLGFWEAYLKALGVEVVRVEVPPARHQPYCLPVQELLAQVEALKVQGVDYLLLPDLQGGVESEKGGGQCPWLLDLEATLLRYFPGLPPVLKVPAELSERVLGRAGEVGHLLTQNPMLVGRALDRVRGLLKPPPPLKTPLGSVGVVAQPYLLEEESFRRTVEEALAREGLIPYFPDLPPEKLREEGDRLFPMDLPTDRELVGMVHYLHRLGRVRGLLLVVSYACPPIPGILRKAVRRLAKPHRLVTLGEDWQEALRSLKEEMQGG
;
A
#
# COMPACT_ATOMS: atom_id res chain seq x y z
N MET A 1 -11.58 -16.16 -20.56
CA MET A 1 -11.56 -14.90 -19.80
C MET A 1 -10.37 -14.93 -18.87
N ARG A 2 -9.45 -13.98 -19.04
CA ARG A 2 -8.15 -13.89 -18.37
C ARG A 2 -8.05 -12.54 -17.68
N VAL A 3 -7.91 -12.54 -16.37
CA VAL A 3 -7.80 -11.33 -15.57
C VAL A 3 -6.39 -11.24 -15.02
N GLY A 4 -5.68 -10.19 -15.42
CA GLY A 4 -4.38 -9.84 -14.88
C GLY A 4 -4.52 -9.22 -13.50
N VAL A 5 -3.70 -9.64 -12.55
CA VAL A 5 -3.66 -9.09 -11.19
C VAL A 5 -2.29 -8.56 -10.84
N LEU A 6 -2.27 -7.54 -9.98
CA LEU A 6 -1.05 -6.83 -9.58
C LEU A 6 -0.66 -7.17 -8.13
N ARG A 7 0.64 -7.28 -7.88
CA ARG A 7 1.24 -7.17 -6.54
C ARG A 7 1.66 -5.72 -6.29
N GLY A 8 1.82 -5.31 -5.03
CA GLY A 8 1.93 -3.89 -4.68
C GLY A 8 0.60 -3.29 -4.25
N PHE A 9 0.60 -2.01 -3.89
CA PHE A 9 -0.62 -1.19 -3.84
C PHE A 9 -1.75 -1.81 -3.00
N LEU A 10 -1.41 -2.25 -1.78
CA LEU A 10 -2.31 -2.88 -0.80
C LEU A 10 -2.85 -4.25 -1.23
N SER A 11 -2.25 -4.91 -2.22
CA SER A 11 -2.65 -6.25 -2.71
C SER A 11 -2.88 -7.26 -1.58
N ARG A 12 -2.10 -7.20 -0.50
CA ARG A 12 -2.27 -8.05 0.68
C ARG A 12 -3.68 -7.98 1.26
N ARG A 13 -4.30 -6.79 1.30
CA ARG A 13 -5.61 -6.55 1.92
C ARG A 13 -6.77 -7.18 1.16
N TYR A 14 -6.73 -7.18 -0.17
CA TYR A 14 -7.89 -7.52 -1.00
C TYR A 14 -7.67 -8.70 -1.96
N LEU A 15 -6.45 -8.91 -2.43
CA LEU A 15 -6.20 -9.76 -3.60
C LEU A 15 -6.59 -11.22 -3.34
N GLY A 16 -6.36 -11.73 -2.13
CA GLY A 16 -6.72 -13.11 -1.76
C GLY A 16 -8.21 -13.41 -1.95
N PHE A 17 -9.09 -12.47 -1.61
CA PHE A 17 -10.54 -12.59 -1.87
C PHE A 17 -10.82 -12.58 -3.37
N TRP A 18 -10.30 -11.59 -4.10
CA TRP A 18 -10.62 -11.39 -5.51
C TRP A 18 -10.12 -12.52 -6.40
N GLU A 19 -8.94 -13.06 -6.16
CA GLU A 19 -8.45 -14.20 -6.94
C GLU A 19 -9.23 -15.47 -6.68
N ALA A 20 -9.58 -15.74 -5.41
CA ALA A 20 -10.41 -16.88 -5.08
C ALA A 20 -11.79 -16.75 -5.75
N TYR A 21 -12.33 -15.54 -5.78
CA TYR A 21 -13.61 -15.24 -6.42
C TYR A 21 -13.55 -15.43 -7.93
N LEU A 22 -12.56 -14.84 -8.60
CA LEU A 22 -12.34 -14.99 -10.04
C LEU A 22 -12.15 -16.47 -10.43
N LYS A 23 -11.34 -17.23 -9.66
CA LYS A 23 -11.18 -18.67 -9.87
C LYS A 23 -12.50 -19.43 -9.69
N ALA A 24 -13.33 -19.05 -8.71
CA ALA A 24 -14.64 -19.66 -8.49
C ALA A 24 -15.64 -19.36 -9.63
N LEU A 25 -15.47 -18.24 -10.34
CA LEU A 25 -16.20 -17.91 -11.57
C LEU A 25 -15.68 -18.65 -12.81
N GLY A 26 -14.61 -19.43 -12.69
CA GLY A 26 -13.94 -20.09 -13.83
C GLY A 26 -13.08 -19.15 -14.67
N VAL A 27 -12.71 -17.98 -14.12
CA VAL A 27 -11.82 -17.02 -14.77
C VAL A 27 -10.37 -17.38 -14.49
N GLU A 28 -9.53 -17.32 -15.53
CA GLU A 28 -8.09 -17.51 -15.40
C GLU A 28 -7.47 -16.26 -14.75
N VAL A 29 -6.80 -16.44 -13.61
CA VAL A 29 -6.07 -15.37 -12.92
C VAL A 29 -4.62 -15.40 -13.38
N VAL A 30 -4.19 -14.34 -14.05
CA VAL A 30 -2.84 -14.21 -14.61
C VAL A 30 -1.99 -13.32 -13.70
N ARG A 31 -0.83 -13.85 -13.29
CA ARG A 31 0.18 -13.13 -12.51
C ARG A 31 1.46 -13.06 -13.32
N VAL A 32 2.20 -11.97 -13.14
CA VAL A 32 3.53 -11.79 -13.71
C VAL A 32 4.53 -11.56 -12.59
N GLU A 33 5.73 -12.11 -12.77
CA GLU A 33 6.90 -11.71 -12.02
C GLU A 33 7.77 -10.92 -12.98
N VAL A 34 8.00 -9.67 -12.62
CA VAL A 34 8.80 -8.75 -13.45
C VAL A 34 10.06 -8.39 -12.68
N PRO A 35 11.22 -8.38 -13.34
CA PRO A 35 12.40 -7.80 -12.72
C PRO A 35 12.16 -6.31 -12.44
N PRO A 36 12.86 -5.71 -11.48
CA PRO A 36 12.77 -4.28 -11.23
C PRO A 36 13.18 -3.51 -12.49
N ALA A 37 12.20 -3.00 -13.23
CA ALA A 37 12.45 -2.19 -14.41
C ALA A 37 12.65 -0.73 -13.99
N ARG A 38 13.71 -0.08 -14.46
CA ARG A 38 14.00 1.31 -14.11
C ARG A 38 13.30 2.27 -15.07
N HIS A 39 12.02 2.53 -14.83
CA HIS A 39 11.26 3.54 -15.57
C HIS A 39 11.47 4.93 -14.94
N GLN A 40 12.51 5.65 -15.36
CA GLN A 40 12.60 7.08 -15.04
C GLN A 40 11.49 7.84 -15.80
N PRO A 41 10.80 8.82 -15.19
CA PRO A 41 11.10 9.52 -13.93
C PRO A 41 10.24 9.08 -12.71
N TYR A 42 9.66 7.87 -12.71
CA TYR A 42 8.69 7.47 -11.68
C TYR A 42 9.35 6.98 -10.39
N CYS A 43 8.55 6.88 -9.32
CA CYS A 43 8.99 6.32 -8.05
C CYS A 43 9.04 4.79 -8.10
N LEU A 44 9.89 4.14 -7.30
CA LEU A 44 10.15 2.68 -7.40
C LEU A 44 8.87 1.81 -7.41
N PRO A 45 7.88 2.00 -6.52
CA PRO A 45 6.64 1.22 -6.54
C PRO A 45 5.84 1.39 -7.84
N VAL A 46 5.85 2.60 -8.41
CA VAL A 46 5.20 2.89 -9.70
C VAL A 46 5.97 2.24 -10.85
N GLN A 47 7.31 2.21 -10.79
CA GLN A 47 8.11 1.52 -11.81
C GLN A 47 7.79 0.02 -11.84
N GLU A 48 7.65 -0.61 -10.66
CA GLU A 48 7.25 -2.02 -10.53
C GLU A 48 5.82 -2.26 -11.01
N LEU A 49 4.88 -1.36 -10.67
CA LEU A 49 3.50 -1.39 -11.18
C LEU A 49 3.47 -1.35 -12.71
N LEU A 50 4.19 -0.41 -13.33
CA LEU A 50 4.22 -0.23 -14.77
C LEU A 50 4.81 -1.46 -15.48
N ALA A 51 5.88 -2.04 -14.93
CA ALA A 51 6.46 -3.27 -15.45
C ALA A 51 5.45 -4.43 -15.41
N GLN A 52 4.70 -4.58 -14.31
CA GLN A 52 3.66 -5.60 -14.21
C GLN A 52 2.53 -5.38 -15.23
N VAL A 53 2.06 -4.13 -15.37
CA VAL A 53 1.02 -3.78 -16.35
C VAL A 53 1.46 -4.08 -17.78
N GLU A 54 2.71 -3.74 -18.14
CA GLU A 54 3.27 -4.03 -19.46
C GLU A 54 3.37 -5.54 -19.72
N ALA A 55 3.91 -6.31 -18.76
CA ALA A 55 4.01 -7.75 -18.89
C ALA A 55 2.64 -8.42 -19.01
N LEU A 56 1.63 -7.97 -18.24
CA LEU A 56 0.26 -8.49 -18.33
C LEU A 56 -0.39 -8.16 -19.68
N LYS A 57 -0.17 -6.95 -20.19
CA LYS A 57 -0.63 -6.55 -21.53
C LYS A 57 0.01 -7.44 -22.61
N VAL A 58 1.32 -7.67 -22.56
CA VAL A 58 2.03 -8.56 -23.49
C VAL A 58 1.50 -10.00 -23.41
N GLN A 59 1.14 -10.47 -22.22
CA GLN A 59 0.51 -11.77 -22.06
C GLN A 59 -0.92 -11.84 -22.59
N GLY A 60 -1.54 -10.73 -22.99
CA GLY A 60 -2.88 -10.72 -23.60
C GLY A 60 -3.99 -11.03 -22.60
N VAL A 61 -3.97 -10.39 -21.43
CA VAL A 61 -5.11 -10.45 -20.48
C VAL A 61 -6.31 -9.68 -21.02
N ASP A 62 -7.52 -10.18 -20.76
CA ASP A 62 -8.77 -9.56 -21.19
C ASP A 62 -9.13 -8.35 -20.30
N TYR A 63 -8.77 -8.42 -19.01
CA TYR A 63 -9.00 -7.35 -18.04
C TYR A 63 -7.81 -7.23 -17.06
N LEU A 64 -7.65 -6.03 -16.47
CA LEU A 64 -6.77 -5.79 -15.33
C LEU A 64 -7.59 -5.54 -14.06
N LEU A 65 -7.26 -6.24 -12.98
CA LEU A 65 -7.82 -5.95 -11.66
C LEU A 65 -6.99 -4.85 -10.98
N LEU A 66 -7.57 -3.66 -10.82
CA LEU A 66 -6.90 -2.51 -10.19
C LEU A 66 -7.53 -2.17 -8.84
N PRO A 67 -6.73 -1.89 -7.80
CA PRO A 67 -7.26 -1.45 -6.52
C PRO A 67 -7.69 0.00 -6.53
N ASP A 68 -8.81 0.29 -5.87
CA ASP A 68 -9.16 1.59 -5.34
C ASP A 68 -8.59 1.72 -3.93
N LEU A 69 -7.48 2.45 -3.81
CA LEU A 69 -6.74 2.67 -2.56
C LEU A 69 -7.46 3.62 -1.60
N GLN A 70 -8.32 4.49 -2.13
CA GLN A 70 -8.95 5.57 -1.37
C GLN A 70 -10.44 5.30 -1.09
N GLY A 71 -10.98 4.19 -1.60
CA GLY A 71 -12.37 3.79 -1.37
C GLY A 71 -13.38 4.82 -1.90
N GLY A 72 -13.08 5.42 -3.05
CA GLY A 72 -13.88 6.47 -3.68
C GLY A 72 -13.73 7.86 -3.08
N VAL A 73 -12.82 8.07 -2.13
CA VAL A 73 -12.53 9.41 -1.57
C VAL A 73 -11.64 10.19 -2.54
N GLU A 74 -12.12 11.35 -2.97
CA GLU A 74 -11.35 12.30 -3.77
C GLU A 74 -10.83 13.46 -2.91
N SER A 75 -9.57 13.85 -3.10
CA SER A 75 -8.99 15.05 -2.48
C SER A 75 -7.78 15.54 -3.27
N GLU A 76 -7.59 16.85 -3.31
CA GLU A 76 -6.40 17.49 -3.88
C GLU A 76 -5.32 17.78 -2.82
N LYS A 77 -5.57 17.42 -1.56
CA LYS A 77 -4.64 17.60 -0.44
C LYS A 77 -3.80 16.34 -0.22
N GLY A 78 -2.60 16.55 0.33
CA GLY A 78 -1.73 15.44 0.73
C GLY A 78 -1.43 14.50 -0.43
N GLY A 79 -1.51 13.20 -0.19
CA GLY A 79 -1.31 12.13 -1.17
C GLY A 79 -2.20 12.26 -2.42
N GLY A 80 -3.28 13.04 -2.38
CA GLY A 80 -4.14 13.33 -3.52
C GLY A 80 -3.44 14.08 -4.67
N GLN A 81 -2.31 14.73 -4.39
CA GLN A 81 -1.47 15.33 -5.43
C GLN A 81 -0.63 14.29 -6.20
N CYS A 82 -0.56 13.05 -5.71
CA CYS A 82 0.05 11.95 -6.42
C CYS A 82 -1.03 11.20 -7.23
N PRO A 83 -1.01 11.27 -8.57
CA PRO A 83 -2.04 10.65 -9.38
C PRO A 83 -2.08 9.12 -9.19
N TRP A 84 -0.93 8.50 -8.96
CA TRP A 84 -0.80 7.06 -8.66
C TRP A 84 -1.43 6.63 -7.33
N LEU A 85 -1.64 7.55 -6.38
CA LEU A 85 -2.32 7.24 -5.12
C LEU A 85 -3.79 7.61 -5.17
N LEU A 86 -4.14 8.69 -5.86
CA LEU A 86 -5.50 9.17 -5.97
C LEU A 86 -6.35 8.23 -6.83
N ASP A 87 -5.92 7.96 -8.07
CA ASP A 87 -6.65 7.10 -8.99
C ASP A 87 -5.69 6.38 -9.96
N LEU A 88 -5.41 5.11 -9.66
CA LEU A 88 -4.56 4.26 -10.48
C LEU A 88 -5.12 4.03 -11.89
N GLU A 89 -6.43 3.87 -12.03
CA GLU A 89 -7.08 3.60 -13.33
C GLU A 89 -6.95 4.82 -14.24
N ALA A 90 -7.38 6.00 -13.76
CA ALA A 90 -7.29 7.23 -14.53
C ALA A 90 -5.83 7.56 -14.90
N THR A 91 -4.90 7.30 -13.98
CA THR A 91 -3.47 7.52 -14.21
C THR A 91 -2.91 6.57 -15.27
N LEU A 92 -3.20 5.27 -15.18
CA LEU A 92 -2.74 4.30 -16.16
C LEU A 92 -3.35 4.56 -17.54
N LEU A 93 -4.64 4.90 -17.63
CA LEU A 93 -5.28 5.26 -18.91
C LEU A 93 -4.61 6.47 -19.58
N ARG A 94 -4.14 7.43 -18.78
CA ARG A 94 -3.44 8.62 -19.28
C ARG A 94 -2.03 8.32 -19.78
N TYR A 95 -1.28 7.48 -19.07
CA TYR A 95 0.16 7.28 -19.34
C TYR A 95 0.49 5.98 -20.08
N PHE A 96 -0.45 5.04 -20.19
CA PHE A 96 -0.23 3.72 -20.74
C PHE A 96 -1.21 3.42 -21.90
N PRO A 97 -0.84 3.75 -23.15
CA PRO A 97 -1.73 3.56 -24.29
C PRO A 97 -2.04 2.08 -24.52
N GLY A 98 -3.30 1.77 -24.88
CA GLY A 98 -3.76 0.40 -25.09
C GLY A 98 -3.78 -0.44 -23.81
N LEU A 99 -4.11 0.18 -22.67
CA LEU A 99 -4.38 -0.52 -21.42
C LEU A 99 -5.57 -1.48 -21.61
N PRO A 100 -5.47 -2.75 -21.18
CA PRO A 100 -6.64 -3.62 -21.12
C PRO A 100 -7.75 -3.01 -20.25
N PRO A 101 -9.04 -3.30 -20.53
CA PRO A 101 -10.15 -2.86 -19.69
C PRO A 101 -9.93 -3.15 -18.19
N VAL A 102 -10.33 -2.21 -17.34
CA VAL A 102 -10.06 -2.27 -15.90
C VAL A 102 -11.28 -2.75 -15.11
N LEU A 103 -11.03 -3.66 -14.18
CA LEU A 103 -11.93 -4.03 -13.09
C LEU A 103 -11.44 -3.31 -11.82
N LYS A 104 -11.92 -2.08 -11.60
CA LYS A 104 -11.61 -1.32 -10.38
C LYS A 104 -12.33 -1.95 -9.18
N VAL A 105 -11.59 -2.28 -8.13
CA VAL A 105 -12.11 -2.97 -6.94
C VAL A 105 -11.59 -2.35 -5.64
N PRO A 106 -12.36 -2.36 -4.54
CA PRO A 106 -11.88 -1.81 -3.28
C PRO A 106 -10.62 -2.52 -2.77
N ALA A 107 -9.61 -1.74 -2.36
CA ALA A 107 -8.41 -2.26 -1.72
C ALA A 107 -8.64 -2.71 -0.27
N GLU A 108 -9.78 -2.36 0.33
CA GLU A 108 -10.17 -2.76 1.68
C GLU A 108 -11.44 -3.62 1.63
N LEU A 109 -11.36 -4.80 2.25
CA LEU A 109 -12.47 -5.75 2.26
C LEU A 109 -13.48 -5.40 3.33
N SER A 110 -14.76 -5.41 2.94
CA SER A 110 -15.92 -5.27 3.82
C SER A 110 -17.13 -5.91 3.12
N GLU A 111 -18.27 -6.01 3.81
CA GLU A 111 -19.53 -6.47 3.18
C GLU A 111 -19.91 -5.64 1.93
N ARG A 112 -19.47 -4.38 1.84
CA ARG A 112 -19.69 -3.52 0.66
C ARG A 112 -19.02 -4.07 -0.60
N VAL A 113 -17.95 -4.86 -0.45
CA VAL A 113 -17.26 -5.50 -1.58
C VAL A 113 -18.15 -6.51 -2.30
N LEU A 114 -19.14 -7.11 -1.63
CA LEU A 114 -20.01 -8.12 -2.24
C LEU A 114 -20.84 -7.56 -3.40
N GLY A 115 -21.33 -6.32 -3.28
CA GLY A 115 -22.06 -5.67 -4.37
C GLY A 115 -21.18 -5.51 -5.61
N ARG A 116 -19.97 -4.97 -5.42
CA ARG A 116 -18.99 -4.81 -6.51
C ARG A 116 -18.54 -6.15 -7.09
N ALA A 117 -18.36 -7.17 -6.26
CA ALA A 117 -18.02 -8.51 -6.71
C ALA A 117 -19.16 -9.11 -7.56
N GLY A 118 -20.42 -8.86 -7.20
CA GLY A 118 -21.59 -9.22 -8.01
C GLY A 118 -21.57 -8.58 -9.39
N GLU A 119 -21.29 -7.27 -9.48
CA GLU A 119 -21.16 -6.54 -10.75
C GLU A 119 -20.05 -7.12 -11.63
N VAL A 120 -18.85 -7.32 -11.06
CA VAL A 120 -17.71 -7.90 -11.76
C VAL A 120 -18.04 -9.32 -12.24
N GLY A 121 -18.67 -10.13 -11.40
CA GLY A 121 -19.06 -11.49 -11.77
C GLY A 121 -20.08 -11.53 -12.91
N HIS A 122 -21.06 -10.63 -12.89
CA HIS A 122 -22.03 -10.50 -13.97
C HIS A 122 -21.38 -10.06 -15.28
N LEU A 123 -20.48 -9.07 -15.22
CA LEU A 123 -19.71 -8.60 -16.36
C LEU A 123 -18.89 -9.73 -17.02
N LEU A 124 -18.24 -10.57 -16.21
CA LEU A 124 -17.33 -11.60 -16.70
C LEU A 124 -18.02 -12.88 -17.17
N THR A 125 -19.21 -13.20 -16.63
CA THR A 125 -19.83 -14.53 -16.84
C THR A 125 -21.26 -14.49 -17.39
N GLN A 126 -21.96 -13.36 -17.24
CA GLN A 126 -23.40 -13.22 -17.53
C GLN A 126 -24.26 -14.32 -16.87
N ASN A 127 -23.80 -14.91 -15.75
CA ASN A 127 -24.45 -16.05 -15.09
C ASN A 127 -24.71 -15.75 -13.60
N PRO A 128 -25.89 -15.23 -13.24
CA PRO A 128 -26.22 -14.87 -11.86
C PRO A 128 -26.12 -16.02 -10.85
N MET A 129 -26.45 -17.25 -11.25
CA MET A 129 -26.37 -18.42 -10.37
C MET A 129 -24.93 -18.80 -10.06
N LEU A 130 -24.03 -18.72 -11.05
CA LEU A 130 -22.60 -18.92 -10.84
C LEU A 130 -22.02 -17.84 -9.92
N VAL A 131 -22.41 -16.58 -10.14
CA VAL A 131 -22.01 -15.44 -9.31
C VAL A 131 -22.39 -15.66 -7.85
N GLY A 132 -23.65 -15.99 -7.57
CA GLY A 132 -24.11 -16.27 -6.20
C GLY A 132 -23.31 -17.38 -5.52
N ARG A 133 -23.15 -18.53 -6.20
CA ARG A 133 -22.36 -19.66 -5.66
C ARG A 133 -20.89 -19.31 -5.43
N ALA A 134 -20.29 -18.53 -6.33
CA ALA A 134 -18.91 -18.08 -6.19
C ALA A 134 -18.75 -17.16 -4.98
N LEU A 135 -19.66 -16.20 -4.77
CA LEU A 135 -19.66 -15.30 -3.61
C LEU A 135 -19.80 -16.06 -2.30
N ASP A 136 -20.73 -17.01 -2.22
CA ASP A 136 -20.92 -17.80 -0.99
C ASP A 136 -19.68 -18.62 -0.64
N ARG A 137 -18.97 -19.14 -1.64
CA ARG A 137 -17.72 -19.90 -1.45
C ARG A 137 -16.59 -19.04 -0.88
N VAL A 138 -16.51 -17.77 -1.26
CA VAL A 138 -15.39 -16.88 -0.86
C VAL A 138 -15.74 -15.92 0.27
N ARG A 139 -16.99 -15.89 0.73
CA ARG A 139 -17.47 -14.98 1.79
C ARG A 139 -16.58 -15.01 3.04
N GLY A 140 -16.04 -16.18 3.40
CA GLY A 140 -15.12 -16.34 4.52
C GLY A 140 -13.79 -15.57 4.39
N LEU A 141 -13.41 -15.16 3.17
CA LEU A 141 -12.19 -14.41 2.86
C LEU A 141 -12.38 -12.89 2.94
N LEU A 142 -13.59 -12.38 3.26
CA LEU A 142 -13.81 -10.94 3.47
C LEU A 142 -13.07 -10.39 4.70
N LYS A 143 -12.55 -11.27 5.57
CA LYS A 143 -11.76 -10.86 6.72
C LYS A 143 -10.40 -10.34 6.24
N PRO A 144 -9.95 -9.16 6.71
CA PRO A 144 -8.63 -8.69 6.38
C PRO A 144 -7.58 -9.70 6.87
N PRO A 145 -6.45 -9.83 6.15
CA PRO A 145 -5.35 -10.67 6.61
C PRO A 145 -4.87 -10.16 7.97
N PRO A 146 -4.39 -11.05 8.87
CA PRO A 146 -3.81 -10.63 10.14
C PRO A 146 -2.67 -9.62 9.89
N PRO A 147 -2.35 -8.70 10.80
CA PRO A 147 -1.19 -7.83 10.63
C PRO A 147 0.10 -8.62 10.37
N LEU A 148 1.03 -8.04 9.61
CA LEU A 148 2.36 -8.63 9.42
C LEU A 148 3.09 -8.68 10.77
N LYS A 149 3.85 -9.75 11.01
CA LYS A 149 4.64 -9.86 12.24
C LYS A 149 5.63 -8.70 12.34
N THR A 150 5.66 -8.06 13.50
CA THR A 150 6.56 -6.95 13.80
C THR A 150 7.63 -7.41 14.80
N PRO A 151 8.93 -7.19 14.50
CA PRO A 151 9.99 -7.41 15.47
C PRO A 151 9.79 -6.50 16.70
N LEU A 152 10.27 -6.94 17.87
CA LEU A 152 10.25 -6.11 19.09
C LEU A 152 11.39 -5.08 19.05
N GLY A 153 11.36 -4.21 18.06
CA GLY A 153 12.35 -3.17 17.83
C GLY A 153 12.11 -1.86 18.56
N SER A 154 13.10 -0.98 18.50
CA SER A 154 13.04 0.36 19.10
C SER A 154 12.95 1.49 18.07
N VAL A 155 12.96 1.18 16.77
CA VAL A 155 12.83 2.18 15.70
C VAL A 155 11.47 2.01 15.03
N GLY A 156 10.53 2.93 15.30
CA GLY A 156 9.22 2.93 14.66
C GLY A 156 9.35 3.29 13.19
N VAL A 157 8.84 2.44 12.30
CA VAL A 157 8.90 2.67 10.84
C VAL A 157 7.58 3.25 10.36
N VAL A 158 7.64 4.42 9.75
CA VAL A 158 6.49 5.10 9.14
C VAL A 158 6.71 5.15 7.64
N ALA A 159 5.74 4.67 6.86
CA ALA A 159 5.71 4.80 5.41
C ALA A 159 4.26 4.80 4.94
N GLN A 160 4.01 5.18 3.70
CA GLN A 160 2.68 5.03 3.11
C GLN A 160 2.23 3.55 3.19
N PRO A 161 0.95 3.25 3.45
CA PRO A 161 0.50 1.87 3.69
C PRO A 161 0.82 0.91 2.53
N TYR A 162 0.77 1.40 1.28
CA TYR A 162 1.10 0.61 0.10
C TYR A 162 2.58 0.22 0.00
N LEU A 163 3.48 0.89 0.73
CA LEU A 163 4.88 0.49 0.89
C LEU A 163 5.03 -0.45 2.08
N LEU A 164 4.42 -0.09 3.21
CA LEU A 164 4.59 -0.78 4.48
C LEU A 164 4.16 -2.25 4.45
N GLU A 165 3.17 -2.56 3.61
CA GLU A 165 2.65 -3.91 3.43
C GLU A 165 3.44 -4.77 2.45
N GLU A 166 4.42 -4.20 1.74
CA GLU A 166 5.29 -4.93 0.84
C GLU A 166 6.45 -5.60 1.59
N GLU A 167 6.61 -6.90 1.38
CA GLU A 167 7.67 -7.68 2.03
C GLU A 167 9.07 -7.26 1.59
N SER A 168 9.23 -6.81 0.33
CA SER A 168 10.48 -6.26 -0.21
C SER A 168 10.87 -4.96 0.51
N PHE A 169 9.90 -4.08 0.78
CA PHE A 169 10.12 -2.85 1.53
C PHE A 169 10.53 -3.15 2.97
N ARG A 170 9.79 -4.01 3.68
CA ARG A 170 10.10 -4.37 5.07
C ARG A 170 11.51 -4.96 5.21
N ARG A 171 11.88 -5.85 4.29
CA ARG A 171 13.23 -6.45 4.23
C ARG A 171 14.31 -5.40 4.02
N THR A 172 14.11 -4.47 3.08
CA THR A 172 15.03 -3.34 2.86
C THR A 172 15.24 -2.53 4.14
N VAL A 173 14.17 -2.25 4.89
CA VAL A 173 14.24 -1.52 6.16
C VAL A 173 14.94 -2.32 7.26
N GLU A 174 14.62 -3.61 7.38
CA GLU A 174 15.27 -4.53 8.32
C GLU A 174 16.78 -4.61 8.07
N GLU A 175 17.20 -4.82 6.82
CA GLU A 175 18.60 -4.89 6.42
C GLU A 175 19.33 -3.57 6.69
N ALA A 176 18.72 -2.42 6.35
CA ALA A 176 19.33 -1.12 6.57
C ALA A 176 19.53 -0.81 8.06
N LEU A 177 18.53 -1.07 8.90
CA LEU A 177 18.61 -0.86 10.35
C LEU A 177 19.57 -1.85 11.01
N ALA A 178 19.58 -3.11 10.58
CA ALA A 178 20.47 -4.14 11.13
C ALA A 178 21.96 -3.78 10.96
N ARG A 179 22.34 -3.13 9.86
CA ARG A 179 23.72 -2.63 9.63
C ARG A 179 24.19 -1.65 10.71
N GLU A 180 23.28 -0.91 11.32
CA GLU A 180 23.56 0.02 12.42
C GLU A 180 23.23 -0.58 13.80
N GLY A 181 22.87 -1.88 13.87
CA GLY A 181 22.48 -2.55 15.11
C GLY A 181 21.13 -2.11 15.66
N LEU A 182 20.24 -1.59 14.80
CA LEU A 182 18.89 -1.17 15.13
C LEU A 182 17.87 -2.23 14.69
N ILE A 183 16.73 -2.29 15.37
CA ILE A 183 15.65 -3.22 15.06
C ILE A 183 14.38 -2.41 14.76
N PRO A 184 13.71 -2.65 13.62
CA PRO A 184 12.47 -1.95 13.29
C PRO A 184 11.29 -2.42 14.15
N TYR A 185 10.35 -1.50 14.36
CA TYR A 185 9.01 -1.73 14.84
C TYR A 185 8.03 -1.19 13.80
N PHE A 186 7.38 -2.08 13.07
CA PHE A 186 6.33 -1.70 12.13
C PHE A 186 4.98 -1.58 12.85
N PRO A 187 4.12 -0.63 12.47
CA PRO A 187 2.75 -0.53 12.98
C PRO A 187 2.02 -1.87 12.93
N ASP A 188 1.43 -2.25 14.06
CA ASP A 188 0.73 -3.52 14.30
C ASP A 188 -0.78 -3.32 14.57
N LEU A 189 -1.25 -2.08 14.50
CA LEU A 189 -2.67 -1.74 14.52
C LEU A 189 -3.32 -1.98 13.15
N PRO A 190 -4.59 -2.37 13.11
CA PRO A 190 -5.33 -2.49 11.86
C PRO A 190 -5.59 -1.09 11.24
N PRO A 191 -5.84 -1.00 9.92
CA PRO A 191 -5.97 0.26 9.19
C PRO A 191 -6.97 1.24 9.81
N GLU A 192 -8.13 0.77 10.24
CA GLU A 192 -9.15 1.60 10.88
C GLU A 192 -8.65 2.26 12.18
N LYS A 193 -7.87 1.53 12.98
CA LYS A 193 -7.27 2.07 14.21
C LYS A 193 -6.14 3.04 13.92
N LEU A 194 -5.36 2.83 12.86
CA LEU A 194 -4.39 3.82 12.42
C LEU A 194 -5.08 5.10 11.95
N ARG A 195 -6.18 5.02 11.20
CA ARG A 195 -6.96 6.20 10.80
C ARG A 195 -7.52 6.96 12.00
N GLU A 196 -8.05 6.27 13.01
CA GLU A 196 -8.47 6.87 14.28
C GLU A 196 -7.31 7.58 15.00
N GLU A 197 -6.10 7.00 14.99
CA GLU A 197 -4.91 7.66 15.55
C GLU A 197 -4.49 8.89 14.74
N GLY A 198 -4.67 8.87 13.42
CA GLY A 198 -4.36 10.00 12.54
C GLY A 198 -5.26 11.21 12.80
N ASP A 199 -6.56 10.96 12.97
CA ASP A 199 -7.56 12.00 13.26
C ASP A 199 -7.26 12.76 14.56
N ARG A 200 -6.58 12.11 15.52
CA ARG A 200 -6.14 12.73 16.78
C ARG A 200 -4.95 13.67 16.60
N LEU A 201 -4.14 13.49 15.56
CA LEU A 201 -2.98 14.35 15.29
C LEU A 201 -3.35 15.57 14.46
N PHE A 202 -3.93 15.36 13.27
CA PHE A 202 -4.59 16.39 12.46
C PHE A 202 -5.41 15.75 11.33
N PRO A 203 -6.49 16.42 10.86
CA PRO A 203 -7.37 15.86 9.84
C PRO A 203 -6.66 15.72 8.49
N MET A 204 -6.92 14.58 7.83
CA MET A 204 -6.54 14.27 6.46
C MET A 204 -7.76 13.67 5.75
N ASP A 205 -7.87 13.91 4.44
CA ASP A 205 -9.04 13.45 3.68
C ASP A 205 -8.87 11.99 3.25
N LEU A 206 -7.73 11.66 2.64
CA LEU A 206 -7.47 10.32 2.08
C LEU A 206 -7.27 9.26 3.19
N PRO A 207 -7.88 8.07 3.07
CA PRO A 207 -7.68 6.98 4.01
C PRO A 207 -6.21 6.61 4.21
N THR A 208 -5.43 6.53 3.12
CA THR A 208 -4.00 6.18 3.17
C THR A 208 -3.15 7.24 3.88
N ASP A 209 -3.49 8.52 3.73
CA ASP A 209 -2.83 9.61 4.47
C ASP A 209 -3.20 9.62 5.95
N ARG A 210 -4.48 9.33 6.29
CA ARG A 210 -4.92 9.18 7.68
C ARG A 210 -4.16 8.04 8.37
N GLU A 211 -3.96 6.92 7.67
CA GLU A 211 -3.12 5.83 8.15
C GLU A 211 -1.67 6.27 8.35
N LEU A 212 -1.06 6.95 7.38
CA LEU A 212 0.31 7.45 7.46
C LEU A 212 0.54 8.34 8.69
N VAL A 213 -0.34 9.32 8.91
CA VAL A 213 -0.29 10.23 10.05
C VAL A 213 -0.58 9.49 11.36
N GLY A 214 -1.49 8.53 11.31
CA GLY A 214 -1.80 7.64 12.43
C GLY A 214 -0.61 6.80 12.88
N MET A 215 0.19 6.28 11.95
CA MET A 215 1.42 5.55 12.26
C MET A 215 2.41 6.44 13.02
N VAL A 216 2.57 7.70 12.59
CA VAL A 216 3.43 8.67 13.29
C VAL A 216 2.98 8.84 14.75
N HIS A 217 1.70 9.13 14.95
CA HIS A 217 1.14 9.38 16.28
C HIS A 217 1.18 8.13 17.17
N TYR A 218 0.82 6.97 16.62
CA TYR A 218 0.83 5.68 17.31
C TYR A 218 2.24 5.26 17.74
N LEU A 219 3.20 5.27 16.82
CA LEU A 219 4.57 4.84 17.14
C LEU A 219 5.26 5.83 18.10
N HIS A 220 4.95 7.12 17.98
CA HIS A 220 5.49 8.14 18.89
C HIS A 220 5.08 7.91 20.35
N ARG A 221 3.87 7.43 20.64
CA ARG A 221 3.44 7.18 22.03
C ARG A 221 3.95 5.87 22.64
N LEU A 222 4.41 4.92 21.83
CA LEU A 222 4.86 3.63 22.35
C LEU A 222 6.17 3.77 23.13
N GLY A 223 6.16 3.47 24.43
CA GLY A 223 7.36 3.57 25.28
C GLY A 223 8.57 2.77 24.79
N ARG A 224 8.35 1.66 24.08
CA ARG A 224 9.41 0.84 23.47
C ARG A 224 10.07 1.45 22.24
N VAL A 225 9.35 2.29 21.51
CA VAL A 225 9.87 2.98 20.33
C VAL A 225 10.68 4.18 20.81
N ARG A 226 11.97 4.20 20.56
CA ARG A 226 12.87 5.28 20.98
C ARG A 226 13.13 6.31 19.89
N GLY A 227 12.93 5.96 18.62
CA GLY A 227 13.04 6.89 17.49
C GLY A 227 12.16 6.47 16.32
N LEU A 228 11.98 7.36 15.34
CA LEU A 228 11.16 7.11 14.15
C LEU A 228 11.99 7.18 12.86
N LEU A 229 11.83 6.19 11.99
CA LEU A 229 12.30 6.24 10.61
C LEU A 229 11.10 6.48 9.69
N LEU A 230 11.04 7.66 9.08
CA LEU A 230 10.02 8.06 8.13
C LEU A 230 10.56 7.78 6.72
N VAL A 231 9.99 6.80 6.03
CA VAL A 231 10.45 6.40 4.69
C VAL A 231 9.43 6.86 3.66
N VAL A 232 9.88 7.62 2.67
CA VAL A 232 9.07 8.07 1.53
C VAL A 232 9.60 7.49 0.24
N SER A 233 8.74 7.38 -0.77
CA SER A 233 9.19 7.04 -2.11
C SER A 233 9.75 8.27 -2.82
N TYR A 234 10.75 8.09 -3.70
CA TYR A 234 11.31 9.17 -4.55
C TYR A 234 10.19 9.88 -5.35
N ALA A 235 10.36 11.18 -5.61
CA ALA A 235 9.38 11.99 -6.36
C ALA A 235 7.93 11.89 -5.83
N CYS A 236 7.75 11.82 -4.51
CA CYS A 236 6.45 11.82 -3.85
C CYS A 236 6.17 13.18 -3.17
N PRO A 237 6.04 14.29 -3.92
CA PRO A 237 6.13 15.65 -3.38
C PRO A 237 5.16 16.02 -2.24
N PRO A 238 3.94 15.47 -2.08
CA PRO A 238 3.11 15.86 -0.94
C PRO A 238 3.50 15.17 0.37
N ILE A 239 4.06 13.95 0.32
CA ILE A 239 4.23 13.10 1.49
C ILE A 239 5.32 13.58 2.47
N PRO A 240 6.51 14.03 2.02
CA PRO A 240 7.50 14.68 2.88
C PRO A 240 6.93 15.87 3.67
N GLY A 241 6.08 16.68 3.03
CA GLY A 241 5.43 17.83 3.67
C GLY A 241 4.50 17.42 4.81
N ILE A 242 3.65 16.42 4.56
CA ILE A 242 2.74 15.83 5.57
C ILE A 242 3.53 15.29 6.75
N LEU A 243 4.58 14.50 6.48
CA LEU A 243 5.39 13.87 7.52
C LEU A 243 6.14 14.91 8.37
N ARG A 244 6.78 15.91 7.74
CA ARG A 244 7.44 17.01 8.46
C ARG A 244 6.47 17.76 9.37
N LYS A 245 5.25 18.01 8.89
CA LYS A 245 4.19 18.62 9.71
C LYS A 245 3.81 17.73 10.89
N ALA A 246 3.68 16.42 10.67
CA ALA A 246 3.32 15.44 11.70
C ALA A 246 4.36 15.30 12.81
N VAL A 247 5.65 15.36 12.46
CA VAL A 247 6.72 15.21 13.45
C VAL A 247 7.14 16.50 14.14
N ARG A 248 6.69 17.67 13.68
CA ARG A 248 7.12 18.98 14.19
C ARG A 248 6.98 19.17 15.70
N ARG A 249 6.00 18.53 16.33
CA ARG A 249 5.71 18.64 17.77
C ARG A 249 6.10 17.38 18.56
N LEU A 250 6.77 16.43 17.93
CA LEU A 250 7.11 15.16 18.56
C LEU A 250 8.49 15.25 19.21
N ALA A 251 8.59 14.72 20.43
CA ALA A 251 9.83 14.75 21.20
C ALA A 251 10.84 13.66 20.81
N LYS A 252 10.42 12.58 20.14
CA LYS A 252 11.32 11.47 19.80
C LYS A 252 12.19 11.83 18.59
N PRO A 253 13.47 11.42 18.58
CA PRO A 253 14.34 11.61 17.43
C PRO A 253 13.75 10.90 16.21
N HIS A 254 13.93 11.51 15.04
CA HIS A 254 13.37 10.99 13.80
C HIS A 254 14.23 11.32 12.59
N ARG A 255 14.16 10.49 11.54
CA ARG A 255 14.79 10.75 10.25
C ARG A 255 13.81 10.52 9.12
N LEU A 256 13.82 11.45 8.16
CA LEU A 256 13.11 11.30 6.89
C LEU A 256 14.12 10.85 5.84
N VAL A 257 13.87 9.69 5.23
CA VAL A 257 14.73 9.09 4.20
C VAL A 257 13.92 8.72 2.96
N THR A 258 14.57 8.69 1.80
CA THR A 258 13.94 8.32 0.53
C THR A 258 14.30 6.87 0.17
N LEU A 259 13.30 6.08 -0.21
CA LEU A 259 13.49 4.73 -0.71
C LEU A 259 14.37 4.72 -1.96
N GLY A 260 15.44 3.92 -1.91
CA GLY A 260 16.43 3.80 -2.99
C GLY A 260 17.68 4.67 -2.80
N GLU A 261 17.70 5.57 -1.81
CA GLU A 261 18.88 6.34 -1.42
C GLU A 261 19.70 5.61 -0.32
N ASP A 262 20.94 6.06 -0.10
CA ASP A 262 21.75 5.60 1.02
C ASP A 262 21.25 6.23 2.33
N TRP A 263 21.00 5.40 3.34
CA TRP A 263 20.48 5.82 4.64
C TRP A 263 21.53 5.82 5.75
N GLN A 264 22.77 5.41 5.46
CA GLN A 264 23.77 5.10 6.49
C GLN A 264 23.99 6.26 7.48
N GLU A 265 24.23 7.48 6.96
CA GLU A 265 24.44 8.67 7.78
C GLU A 265 23.20 9.01 8.62
N ALA A 266 22.01 8.96 8.01
CA ALA A 266 20.75 9.23 8.69
C ALA A 266 20.52 8.24 9.84
N LEU A 267 20.73 6.94 9.62
CA LEU A 267 20.53 5.90 10.62
C LEU A 267 21.53 5.98 11.77
N ARG A 268 22.81 6.28 11.48
CA ARG A 268 23.82 6.50 12.51
C ARG A 268 23.46 7.67 13.42
N SER A 269 23.08 8.79 12.80
CA SER A 269 22.69 9.99 13.54
C SER A 269 21.41 9.75 14.37
N LEU A 270 20.43 9.00 13.85
CA LEU A 270 19.24 8.58 14.60
C LEU A 270 19.61 7.76 15.85
N LYS A 271 20.54 6.81 15.70
CA LYS A 271 21.02 5.96 16.80
C LYS A 271 21.69 6.76 17.91
N GLU A 272 22.54 7.71 17.55
CA GLU A 272 23.24 8.59 18.49
C GLU A 272 22.24 9.41 19.33
N GLU A 273 21.25 10.03 18.69
CA GLU A 273 20.20 10.79 19.39
C GLU A 273 19.33 9.90 20.30
N MET A 274 19.07 8.65 19.90
CA MET A 274 18.34 7.69 20.73
C MET A 274 19.11 7.22 21.97
N GLN A 275 20.44 7.38 21.98
CA GLN A 275 21.33 6.97 23.08
C GLN A 275 21.75 8.14 23.98
N GLY A 276 21.75 9.36 23.45
CA GLY A 276 22.15 10.58 24.16
C GLY A 276 21.03 11.31 24.90
N GLY A 277 19.83 10.73 24.97
CA GLY A 277 18.63 11.30 25.63
C GLY A 277 18.20 10.55 26.88
#